data_AF-A0A3D3S528-F1
#
_entry.id   AF-A0A3D3S528-F1
#
_cell.length_a   1.000
_cell.length_b   1.000
_cell.length_c   1.000
_cell.angle_alpha   90.00
_cell.angle_beta   90.00
_cell.angle_gamma   90.00
#
_symmetry.space_group_name_H-M   'P 1'
#
loop_
_entity.id
_entity.type
_entity.pdbx_description
1 polymer ?
#
loop_
_entity_poly.entity_id
_entity_poly.type
_entity_poly.pdbx_seq_one_letter_code
_entity_poly.pdbx_strand_id
1 'polypeptide(L)' 'CGSGACAAFVAAVRWGVFDAAARLHLPGGTLELAWAGAGTPVYLTGPAVTVFEGTLSV' A
#
# COMPACT_ATOMS: atom_id res chain seq x y z
N CYS A 1 5.24 -4.68 -4.61
CA CYS A 1 5.10 -5.20 -3.23
C CYS A 1 4.31 -4.19 -2.41
N GLY A 2 3.14 -4.57 -1.86
CA GLY A 2 2.26 -3.65 -1.13
C GLY A 2 2.75 -3.28 0.27
N SER A 3 3.28 -4.24 1.03
CA SER A 3 3.82 -3.99 2.38
C SER A 3 5.06 -3.08 2.36
N GLY A 4 5.94 -3.26 1.38
CA GLY A 4 7.09 -2.37 1.17
C GLY A 4 6.68 -0.93 0.83
N ALA A 5 5.59 -0.76 0.08
CA ALA A 5 5.02 0.56 -0.21
C ALA A 5 4.50 1.24 1.07
N CYS A 6 3.80 0.51 1.95
CA CYS A 6 3.39 1.03 3.26
C CYS A 6 4.58 1.46 4.13
N ALA A 7 5.63 0.64 4.19
CA ALA A 7 6.81 0.94 5.00
C ALA A 7 7.53 2.21 4.51
N ALA A 8 7.73 2.33 3.20
CA ALA A 8 8.36 3.50 2.59
C ALA A 8 7.52 4.78 2.80
N PHE A 9 6.21 4.69 2.63
CA PHE A 9 5.29 5.81 2.87
C PHE A 9 5.32 6.28 4.33
N VAL A 10 5.19 5.37 5.30
CA VAL A 10 5.27 5.72 6.73
C VAL A 10 6.60 6.40 7.05
N ALA A 11 7.72 5.90 6.52
CA ALA A 11 9.01 6.54 6.71
C ALA A 11 9.05 7.96 6.12
N ALA A 12 8.55 8.16 4.90
CA ALA A 12 8.49 9.46 4.24
C ALA A 12 7.60 10.47 4.99
N VAL A 13 6.43 10.04 5.51
CA VAL A 13 5.55 10.88 6.33
C VAL A 13 6.25 11.28 7.63
N ARG A 14 6.94 10.33 8.30
CA ARG A 14 7.70 10.63 9.52
C ARG A 14 8.87 11.57 9.30
N TRP A 15 9.43 11.60 8.09
CA TRP A 15 10.48 12.54 7.69
C TRP A 15 9.95 13.88 7.18
N GLY A 16 8.62 14.07 7.15
CA GLY A 16 8.00 15.29 6.62
C GLY A 16 8.17 15.46 5.11
N VAL A 17 8.48 14.38 4.39
CA VAL A 17 8.62 14.38 2.93
C VAL A 17 7.26 14.27 2.26
N PHE A 18 6.35 13.51 2.86
CA PHE A 18 4.97 13.32 2.39
C PHE A 18 3.94 13.76 3.41
N ASP A 19 2.76 14.14 2.91
CA ASP A 19 1.56 14.37 3.71
C ASP A 19 0.94 13.04 4.21
N ALA A 20 -0.08 13.15 5.06
CA ALA A 20 -0.81 12.02 5.64
C ALA A 20 -1.51 11.11 4.60
N ALA A 21 -1.57 11.51 3.33
CA ALA A 21 -2.03 10.67 2.22
C ALA A 21 -1.13 10.89 1.00
N ALA A 22 -0.85 9.82 0.26
CA ALA A 22 -0.04 9.89 -0.96
C ALA A 22 -0.43 8.81 -1.97
N ARG A 23 -0.11 9.08 -3.23
CA ARG A 23 -0.20 8.13 -4.33
C ARG A 23 1.19 7.65 -4.70
N LEU A 24 1.40 6.33 -4.65
CA LEU A 24 2.65 5.68 -5.02
C LEU A 24 2.54 5.03 -6.39
N HIS A 25 3.51 5.32 -7.26
CA HIS A 25 3.64 4.67 -8.56
C HIS A 25 4.69 3.56 -8.47
N LEU A 26 4.27 2.33 -8.73
CA LEU A 26 5.11 1.14 -8.75
C LEU A 26 5.05 0.51 -10.15
N PRO A 27 6.00 -0.37 -10.53
CA PRO A 27 5.95 -1.06 -11.82
C PRO A 27 4.64 -1.83 -12.06
N GLY A 28 4.01 -2.33 -11.00
CA GLY A 28 2.74 -3.08 -11.06
C GLY A 28 1.48 -2.21 -11.02
N GLY A 29 1.61 -0.89 -11.03
CA GLY A 29 0.47 0.05 -10.99
C GLY A 29 0.55 1.06 -9.86
N THR A 30 -0.58 1.69 -9.59
CA THR A 30 -0.71 2.79 -8.63
C THR A 30 -1.38 2.32 -7.35
N LEU A 31 -0.86 2.76 -6.20
CA LEU A 31 -1.44 2.54 -4.88
C LEU A 31 -1.76 3.88 -4.22
N GLU A 32 -2.85 3.92 -3.46
CA GLU A 32 -3.23 5.05 -2.61
C GLU A 32 -3.03 4.67 -1.15
N LEU A 33 -2.24 5.46 -0.43
CA LEU A 33 -1.95 5.24 0.97
C LEU A 33 -2.44 6.40 1.83
N ALA A 34 -2.93 6.08 3.01
CA ALA A 34 -3.32 7.05 4.02
C ALA A 34 -2.89 6.57 5.41
N TRP A 35 -2.39 7.51 6.22
CA TRP A 35 -1.99 7.23 7.59
C TRP A 35 -2.14 8.46 8.47
N ALA A 36 -2.86 8.31 9.58
CA ALA A 36 -3.13 9.38 10.55
C ALA A 36 -2.03 9.52 11.63
N GLY A 37 -0.90 8.83 11.47
CA GLY A 37 0.25 8.92 12.37
C GLY A 37 0.35 7.79 13.40
N ALA A 38 1.32 7.94 14.31
CA ALA A 38 1.66 6.91 15.28
C ALA A 38 0.46 6.48 16.13
N GLY A 39 0.31 5.17 16.35
CA GLY A 39 -0.84 4.59 17.06
C GLY A 39 -2.07 4.35 16.18
N THR A 40 -2.03 4.73 14.90
CA THR A 40 -3.12 4.49 13.93
C THR A 40 -2.69 3.52 12.83
N PRO A 41 -3.63 2.74 12.26
CA PRO A 41 -3.33 1.83 11.16
C PRO A 41 -3.01 2.59 9.87
N VAL A 42 -2.20 1.98 9.02
CA VAL A 42 -1.94 2.46 7.65
C VAL A 42 -2.95 1.81 6.72
N TYR A 43 -3.63 2.61 5.91
CA TYR A 43 -4.54 2.12 4.87
C TYR A 43 -3.82 2.09 3.52
N LEU A 44 -4.03 0.99 2.78
CA LEU A 44 -3.56 0.80 1.41
C LEU A 44 -4.75 0.42 0.54
N THR A 45 -4.94 1.17 -0.54
CA THR A 45 -5.96 0.92 -1.55
C THR A 45 -5.30 0.74 -2.92
N GLY A 46 -5.73 -0.30 -3.63
CA GLY A 46 -5.25 -0.63 -4.97
C GLY A 46 -6.13 -1.71 -5.60
N PRO A 47 -6.02 -1.90 -6.92
CA PRO A 47 -6.81 -2.90 -7.62
C PRO A 47 -6.37 -4.32 -7.24
N ALA A 48 -7.34 -5.24 -7.20
CA ALA A 48 -7.13 -6.68 -7.12
C ALA A 48 -7.95 -7.35 -8.22
N VAL A 49 -7.36 -8.34 -8.91
CA VAL A 49 -8.00 -9.01 -10.05
C VAL A 49 -7.86 -10.52 -9.88
N THR A 50 -9.00 -11.22 -9.90
CA THR A 50 -9.03 -12.67 -10.00
C THR A 50 -8.70 -13.07 -11.42
N VAL A 51 -7.61 -13.83 -11.60
CA VAL A 51 -7.12 -14.24 -12.92
C VAL A 51 -7.62 -15.62 -13.34
N PHE A 52 -7.82 -16.53 -12.40
CA PHE A 52 -8.40 -17.86 -12.63
C PHE A 52 -8.92 -18.45 -11.31
N GLU A 53 -9.70 -19.53 -11.42
CA GLU A 53 -10.10 -20.39 -10.32
C GLU A 53 -9.68 -21.84 -10.63
N GLY A 54 -9.40 -22.64 -9.60
CA GLY A 54 -8.95 -24.03 -9.78
C GLY A 54 -9.13 -24.88 -8.53
N THR A 55 -9.04 -26.20 -8.71
CA THR A 55 -9.18 -27.19 -7.63
C THR A 55 -7.90 -28.05 -7.55
N LEU A 56 -7.36 -28.23 -6.35
CA LEU A 56 -6.22 -29.11 -6.08
C LEU A 56 -6.65 -30.20 -5.10
N SER A 57 -6.47 -31.47 -5.48
CA SER A 57 -6.62 -32.59 -4.55
C SER A 57 -5.32 -32.74 -3.76
N VAL A 58 -5.42 -32.60 -2.43
CA VAL A 58 -4.34 -32.86 -1.46
C VAL A 58 -4.35 -34.30 -0.98
#